data_AF-A0A926D5Q4-F1
#
_entry.id   AF-A0A926D5Q4-F1
#
_cell.length_a   1.000
_cell.length_b   1.000
_cell.length_c   1.000
_cell.angle_alpha   90.00
_cell.angle_beta   90.00
_cell.angle_gamma   90.00
#
_symmetry.space_group_name_H-M   'P 1'
#
loop_
_entity.id
_entity.type
_entity.pdbx_description
1 polymer ?
#
loop_
_entity_poly.entity_id
_entity_poly.type
_entity_poly.pdbx_seq_one_letter_code
_entity_poly.pdbx_strand_id
1 'polypeptide(L)'
;MTNKVEYRDIIAFHPGYYINDLIEELGITQNELAKRLETSGKTVSKLINGQIDLSDQLAYGLSVMTGSSVDVWLNLQKAYKEKLLIIEGRKKMDEQQEVLDMMDYSYFERLGLVPKAKDKVQKILNLCSYFKISNLEVLSQPDLFASFKTGISNVQKKNIVNANAWVQTAINIGMGKEVAAFNSKRLEEQIETIRSMTLKEPNEFAPELNRILAECGVALIFLPTLKNSGINGAVKWVNDKVILALNDRRKYADLFWFALFHEIGHVMQKRKKLFISTNYEYIETDKKLEEEADNFARDTLIPARQYAEFVGMDRFYTREEITDFAKKISIHPGIVVGRLQHDRKVDFRKFNDMRIQYRITPREAI
;
A
#
# COMPACT_ATOMS: atom_id res chain seq x y z
N MET A 1 14.10 -23.64 -22.38
CA MET A 1 15.05 -23.64 -21.26
C MET A 1 16.42 -23.95 -21.85
N THR A 2 17.44 -23.26 -21.37
CA THR A 2 18.85 -23.50 -21.71
C THR A 2 19.45 -24.41 -20.65
N ASN A 3 20.40 -25.27 -21.02
CA ASN A 3 21.17 -26.12 -20.10
C ASN A 3 22.22 -25.36 -19.27
N LYS A 4 22.21 -24.03 -19.40
CA LYS A 4 22.99 -23.08 -18.64
C LYS A 4 22.05 -21.97 -18.17
N VAL A 5 22.07 -21.66 -16.89
CA VAL A 5 21.32 -20.54 -16.30
C VAL A 5 22.32 -19.57 -15.69
N GLU A 6 22.28 -18.33 -16.16
CA GLU A 6 23.19 -17.28 -15.73
C GLU A 6 22.42 -16.17 -15.01
N TYR A 7 23.00 -15.66 -13.94
CA TYR A 7 22.53 -14.46 -13.27
C TYR A 7 23.69 -13.73 -12.59
N ARG A 8 24.01 -12.54 -13.13
CA ARG A 8 25.21 -11.76 -12.74
C ARG A 8 26.48 -12.61 -12.84
N ASP A 9 27.16 -12.83 -11.72
CA ASP A 9 28.39 -13.60 -11.56
C ASP A 9 28.15 -15.11 -11.34
N ILE A 10 26.91 -15.56 -11.18
CA ILE A 10 26.60 -16.98 -10.95
C ILE A 10 26.16 -17.66 -12.24
N ILE A 11 26.78 -18.80 -12.52
CA ILE A 11 26.44 -19.69 -13.64
C ILE A 11 26.13 -21.08 -13.10
N ALA A 12 24.91 -21.56 -13.37
CA ALA A 12 24.46 -22.92 -13.10
C ALA A 12 24.50 -23.75 -14.39
N PHE A 13 25.30 -24.81 -14.40
CA PHE A 13 25.40 -25.76 -15.52
C PHE A 13 24.57 -26.99 -15.21
N HIS A 14 23.54 -27.25 -16.02
CA HIS A 14 22.76 -28.48 -15.93
C HIS A 14 23.65 -29.67 -16.34
N PRO A 15 23.48 -30.89 -15.79
CA PRO A 15 24.24 -32.06 -16.24
C PRO A 15 24.19 -32.28 -17.76
N GLY A 16 23.06 -31.94 -18.36
CA GLY A 16 22.86 -31.93 -19.81
C GLY A 16 23.84 -31.07 -20.62
N TYR A 17 24.46 -30.05 -20.02
CA TYR A 17 25.55 -29.29 -20.62
C TYR A 17 26.77 -30.20 -20.87
N TYR A 18 27.24 -30.89 -19.82
CA TYR A 18 28.38 -31.81 -19.89
C TYR A 18 28.09 -33.05 -20.76
N ILE A 19 26.83 -33.51 -20.77
CA ILE A 19 26.41 -34.60 -21.66
C ILE A 19 26.49 -34.16 -23.12
N ASN A 20 26.20 -32.89 -23.43
CA ASN A 20 26.34 -32.37 -24.78
C ASN A 20 27.82 -32.34 -25.20
N ASP A 21 28.72 -31.88 -24.32
CA ASP A 21 30.17 -31.92 -24.54
C ASP A 21 30.66 -33.37 -24.77
N LEU A 22 30.13 -34.33 -24.01
CA LEU A 22 30.45 -35.76 -24.16
C LEU A 22 29.96 -36.33 -25.50
N ILE A 23 28.79 -35.92 -25.99
CA ILE A 23 28.27 -36.34 -27.31
C ILE A 23 29.21 -35.87 -28.42
N GLU A 24 29.68 -34.62 -28.33
CA GLU A 24 30.62 -34.01 -29.26
C GLU A 24 31.99 -34.70 -29.21
N GLU A 25 32.52 -34.97 -28.02
CA GLU A 25 33.80 -35.66 -27.81
C GLU A 25 33.79 -37.09 -28.37
N LEU A 26 32.70 -37.82 -28.15
CA LEU A 26 32.55 -39.19 -28.66
C LEU A 26 32.20 -39.24 -30.16
N GLY A 27 31.90 -38.09 -30.79
CA GLY A 27 31.47 -38.00 -32.17
C GLY A 27 30.17 -38.75 -32.47
N ILE A 28 29.26 -38.83 -31.49
CA ILE A 28 27.99 -39.57 -31.61
C ILE A 28 26.80 -38.63 -31.73
N THR A 29 25.65 -39.17 -32.12
CA THR A 29 24.38 -38.46 -32.12
C THR A 29 23.64 -38.65 -30.78
N GLN A 30 22.70 -37.75 -30.47
CA GLN A 30 21.82 -37.88 -29.29
C GLN A 30 21.01 -39.19 -29.28
N ASN A 31 20.61 -39.68 -30.46
CA ASN A 31 19.89 -40.93 -30.61
C ASN A 31 20.79 -42.14 -30.34
N GLU A 32 22.06 -42.08 -30.71
CA GLU A 32 23.04 -43.12 -30.37
C GLU A 32 23.33 -43.12 -28.87
N LEU A 33 23.49 -41.96 -28.25
CA LEU A 33 23.59 -41.86 -26.79
C LEU A 33 22.36 -42.47 -26.10
N ALA A 34 21.16 -42.14 -26.58
CA ALA A 34 19.91 -42.67 -26.01
C ALA A 34 19.87 -44.21 -26.07
N LYS A 35 20.26 -44.80 -27.20
CA LYS A 35 20.37 -46.25 -27.34
C LYS A 35 21.40 -46.85 -26.37
N ARG A 36 22.57 -46.21 -26.20
CA ARG A 36 23.63 -46.66 -25.26
C ARG A 36 23.21 -46.58 -23.80
N LEU A 37 22.36 -45.60 -23.45
CA LEU A 37 21.81 -45.42 -22.11
C LEU A 37 20.46 -46.14 -21.90
N GLU A 38 20.04 -46.99 -22.85
CA GLU A 38 18.78 -47.73 -22.80
C GLU A 38 17.55 -46.84 -22.52
N THR A 39 17.53 -45.66 -23.15
CA THR A 39 16.46 -44.67 -23.00
C THR A 39 15.96 -44.13 -24.34
N SER A 40 14.99 -43.21 -24.30
CA SER A 40 14.44 -42.59 -25.51
C SER A 40 15.26 -41.36 -25.93
N GLY A 41 15.36 -41.12 -27.24
CA GLY A 41 15.95 -39.88 -27.79
C GLY A 41 15.27 -38.62 -27.25
N LYS A 42 13.95 -38.69 -26.96
CA LYS A 42 13.21 -37.62 -26.29
C LYS A 42 13.70 -37.34 -24.88
N THR A 43 14.06 -38.39 -24.12
CA THR A 43 14.63 -38.25 -22.77
C THR A 43 15.98 -37.55 -22.83
N VAL A 44 16.90 -38.03 -23.68
CA VAL A 44 18.21 -37.40 -23.87
C VAL A 44 18.07 -35.95 -24.32
N SER A 45 17.22 -35.68 -25.32
CA SER A 45 16.97 -34.33 -25.81
C SER A 45 16.45 -33.40 -24.71
N LYS A 46 15.50 -33.84 -23.87
CA LYS A 46 15.03 -33.04 -22.74
C LYS A 46 16.13 -32.78 -21.71
N LEU A 47 16.95 -33.80 -21.42
CA LEU A 47 18.04 -33.72 -20.44
C LEU A 47 19.13 -32.74 -20.89
N ILE A 48 19.62 -32.86 -22.12
CA ILE A 48 20.65 -31.96 -22.66
C ILE A 48 20.17 -30.51 -22.78
N ASN A 49 18.86 -30.28 -22.90
CA ASN A 49 18.25 -28.96 -22.96
C ASN A 49 17.86 -28.42 -21.56
N GLY A 50 18.20 -29.14 -20.47
CA GLY A 50 17.90 -28.72 -19.10
C GLY A 50 16.41 -28.70 -18.74
N GLN A 51 15.59 -29.50 -19.44
CA GLN A 51 14.14 -29.57 -19.22
C GLN A 51 13.71 -30.64 -18.21
N ILE A 52 14.59 -31.61 -17.93
CA ILE A 52 14.40 -32.64 -16.92
C ILE A 52 15.70 -32.81 -16.14
N ASP A 53 15.58 -33.18 -14.86
CA ASP A 53 16.73 -33.58 -14.05
C ASP A 53 17.33 -34.89 -14.55
N LEU A 54 18.62 -35.08 -14.26
CA LEU A 54 19.29 -36.36 -14.38
C LEU A 54 18.74 -37.36 -13.35
N SER A 55 18.21 -38.49 -13.82
CA SER A 55 17.75 -39.58 -12.95
C SER A 55 18.90 -40.52 -12.55
N ASP A 56 18.72 -41.24 -11.45
CA ASP A 56 19.70 -42.21 -10.94
C ASP A 56 20.06 -43.29 -11.99
N GLN A 57 19.06 -43.76 -12.76
CA GLN A 57 19.28 -44.73 -13.83
C GLN A 57 20.18 -44.17 -14.95
N LEU A 58 19.94 -42.92 -15.36
CA LEU A 58 20.78 -42.27 -16.37
C LEU A 58 22.17 -41.95 -15.82
N ALA A 59 22.29 -41.56 -14.55
CA ALA A 59 23.58 -41.35 -13.89
C ALA A 59 24.41 -42.65 -13.85
N TYR A 60 23.78 -43.79 -13.53
CA TYR A 60 24.42 -45.10 -13.60
C TYR A 60 24.83 -45.49 -15.02
N GLY A 61 23.94 -45.33 -16.00
CA GLY A 61 24.26 -45.60 -17.41
C GLY A 61 25.45 -44.77 -17.90
N LEU A 62 25.47 -43.47 -17.54
CA LEU A 62 26.57 -42.56 -17.88
C LEU A 62 27.87 -42.94 -17.16
N SER A 63 27.82 -43.36 -15.89
CA SER A 63 29.02 -43.78 -15.16
C SER A 63 29.65 -45.02 -15.79
N VAL A 64 28.83 -46.01 -16.15
CA VAL A 64 29.29 -47.22 -16.85
C VAL A 64 29.87 -46.87 -18.23
N MET A 65 29.17 -46.05 -19.01
CA MET A 65 29.59 -45.69 -20.37
C MET A 65 30.90 -44.89 -20.40
N THR A 66 31.13 -44.03 -19.40
CA THR A 66 32.31 -43.14 -19.36
C THR A 66 33.44 -43.65 -18.48
N GLY A 67 33.23 -44.74 -17.72
CA GLY A 67 34.17 -45.21 -16.72
C GLY A 67 34.32 -44.28 -15.51
N SER A 68 33.39 -43.35 -15.32
CA SER A 68 33.34 -42.45 -14.15
C SER A 68 32.51 -43.08 -13.02
N SER A 69 32.36 -42.38 -11.88
CA SER A 69 31.47 -42.83 -10.79
C SER A 69 30.07 -42.24 -10.92
N VAL A 70 29.07 -42.96 -10.40
CA VAL A 70 27.68 -42.45 -10.29
C VAL A 70 27.66 -41.13 -9.52
N ASP A 71 28.51 -41.00 -8.49
CA ASP A 71 28.63 -39.80 -7.68
C ASP A 71 29.03 -38.58 -8.49
N VAL A 72 29.87 -38.71 -9.53
CA VAL A 72 30.22 -37.57 -10.40
C VAL A 72 28.95 -36.97 -10.98
N TRP A 73 28.11 -37.80 -11.60
CA TRP A 73 26.91 -37.39 -12.30
C TRP A 73 25.83 -36.84 -11.36
N LEU A 74 25.61 -37.51 -10.22
CA LEU A 74 24.67 -37.04 -9.21
C LEU A 74 25.13 -35.73 -8.56
N ASN A 75 26.44 -35.55 -8.34
CA ASN A 75 26.98 -34.30 -7.81
C ASN A 75 26.84 -33.14 -8.79
N LEU A 76 26.94 -33.37 -10.11
CA LEU A 76 26.64 -32.35 -11.12
C LEU A 76 25.18 -31.87 -11.01
N GLN A 77 24.24 -32.81 -10.86
CA GLN A 77 22.81 -32.48 -10.71
C GLN A 77 22.54 -31.74 -9.40
N LYS A 78 23.18 -32.16 -8.30
CA LYS A 78 23.07 -31.50 -7.00
C LYS A 78 23.62 -30.08 -7.05
N ALA A 79 24.83 -29.89 -7.57
CA ALA A 79 25.47 -28.58 -7.71
C ALA A 79 24.64 -27.64 -8.60
N TYR A 80 24.02 -28.15 -9.66
CA TYR A 80 23.10 -27.38 -10.49
C TYR A 80 21.90 -26.86 -9.68
N LYS A 81 21.23 -27.73 -8.91
CA LYS A 81 20.08 -27.36 -8.08
C LYS A 81 20.44 -26.35 -7.00
N GLU A 82 21.56 -26.54 -6.31
CA GLU A 82 22.06 -25.59 -5.31
C GLU A 82 22.29 -24.21 -5.92
N LYS A 83 22.92 -24.14 -7.09
CA LYS A 83 23.12 -22.87 -7.79
C LYS A 83 21.82 -22.22 -8.24
N LEU A 84 20.83 -23.00 -8.71
CA LEU A 84 19.52 -22.45 -9.05
C LEU A 84 18.83 -21.80 -7.85
N LEU A 85 18.87 -22.43 -6.67
CA LEU A 85 18.32 -21.86 -5.44
C LEU A 85 19.00 -20.55 -5.06
N ILE A 86 20.33 -20.48 -5.19
CA ILE A 86 21.09 -19.24 -4.94
C ILE A 86 20.69 -18.15 -5.94
N ILE A 87 20.59 -18.49 -7.24
CA ILE A 87 20.16 -17.56 -8.29
C ILE A 87 18.75 -17.03 -8.01
N GLU A 88 17.80 -17.90 -7.67
CA GLU A 88 16.43 -17.51 -7.35
C GLU A 88 16.37 -16.59 -6.12
N GLY A 89 17.13 -16.93 -5.07
CA GLY A 89 17.26 -16.09 -3.88
C GLY A 89 17.82 -14.70 -4.19
N ARG A 90 18.87 -14.61 -5.04
CA ARG A 90 19.43 -13.33 -5.49
C ARG A 90 18.44 -12.52 -6.31
N LYS A 91 17.76 -13.13 -7.28
CA LYS A 91 16.72 -12.46 -8.08
C LYS A 91 15.63 -11.84 -7.20
N LYS A 92 15.08 -12.62 -6.25
CA LYS A 92 14.08 -12.13 -5.30
C LYS A 92 14.59 -10.99 -4.42
N MET A 93 15.87 -11.01 -4.06
CA MET A 93 16.47 -9.93 -3.28
C MET A 93 16.63 -8.66 -4.14
N ASP A 94 17.05 -8.81 -5.39
CA ASP A 94 17.23 -7.70 -6.32
C ASP A 94 15.89 -7.01 -6.64
N GLU A 95 14.83 -7.79 -6.90
CA GLU A 95 13.47 -7.28 -7.05
C GLU A 95 13.02 -6.48 -5.80
N GLN A 96 13.28 -6.99 -4.59
CA GLN A 96 12.96 -6.28 -3.36
C GLN A 96 13.77 -4.98 -3.19
N GLN A 97 15.01 -4.93 -3.67
CA GLN A 97 15.80 -3.71 -3.66
C GLN A 97 15.19 -2.65 -4.57
N GLU A 98 14.65 -3.04 -5.74
CA GLU A 98 13.93 -2.12 -6.62
C GLU A 98 12.70 -1.52 -5.91
N VAL A 99 11.93 -2.33 -5.18
CA VAL A 99 10.80 -1.84 -4.38
C VAL A 99 11.28 -0.91 -3.26
N LEU A 100 12.32 -1.28 -2.53
CA LEU A 100 12.91 -0.45 -1.48
C LEU A 100 13.30 0.93 -2.01
N ASP A 101 13.88 0.99 -3.21
CA ASP A 101 14.30 2.24 -3.84
C ASP A 101 13.12 3.16 -4.21
N MET A 102 11.90 2.62 -4.32
CA MET A 102 10.66 3.41 -4.50
C MET A 102 10.11 3.97 -3.19
N MET A 103 10.61 3.52 -2.03
CA MET A 103 10.11 3.85 -0.70
C MET A 103 11.04 4.82 0.03
N ASP A 104 10.46 5.65 0.90
CA ASP A 104 11.24 6.46 1.84
C ASP A 104 11.44 5.67 3.14
N TYR A 105 12.52 4.92 3.27
CA TYR A 105 12.82 4.19 4.52
C TYR A 105 12.90 5.14 5.73
N SER A 106 13.41 6.35 5.52
CA SER A 106 13.59 7.34 6.60
C SER A 106 12.26 7.81 7.20
N TYR A 107 11.17 7.73 6.42
CA TYR A 107 9.82 7.96 6.91
C TYR A 107 9.48 7.00 8.05
N PHE A 108 9.68 5.69 7.84
CA PHE A 108 9.36 4.67 8.85
C PHE A 108 10.32 4.74 10.04
N GLU A 109 11.59 5.02 9.79
CA GLU A 109 12.61 5.20 10.84
C GLU A 109 12.29 6.39 11.74
N ARG A 110 11.96 7.55 11.16
CA ARG A 110 11.64 8.78 11.91
C ARG A 110 10.41 8.63 12.80
N LEU A 111 9.44 7.83 12.35
CA LEU A 111 8.24 7.51 13.11
C LEU A 111 8.45 6.38 14.14
N GLY A 112 9.66 5.86 14.27
CA GLY A 112 9.98 4.79 15.23
C GLY A 112 9.39 3.42 14.86
N LEU A 113 8.88 3.27 13.63
CA LEU A 113 8.17 2.06 13.18
C LEU A 113 9.15 0.93 12.79
N VAL A 114 10.37 1.30 12.41
CA VAL A 114 11.46 0.37 12.07
C VAL A 114 12.78 0.87 12.66
N PRO A 115 13.73 -0.03 12.99
CA PRO A 115 15.03 0.38 13.50
C PRO A 115 15.87 1.07 12.41
N LYS A 116 16.88 1.84 12.83
CA LYS A 116 17.86 2.42 11.91
C LYS A 116 18.64 1.32 11.20
N ALA A 117 18.82 1.46 9.89
CA ALA A 117 19.60 0.52 9.10
C ALA A 117 20.35 1.23 7.97
N LYS A 118 21.58 0.77 7.70
CA LYS A 118 22.42 1.34 6.62
C LYS A 118 22.31 0.51 5.35
N ASP A 119 22.44 -0.81 5.47
CA ASP A 119 22.44 -1.73 4.34
C ASP A 119 21.01 -2.02 3.82
N LYS A 120 20.90 -2.24 2.50
CA LYS A 120 19.60 -2.46 1.85
C LYS A 120 18.91 -3.74 2.34
N VAL A 121 19.68 -4.80 2.62
CA VAL A 121 19.13 -6.10 3.03
C VAL A 121 18.44 -5.97 4.38
N GLN A 122 19.08 -5.34 5.36
CA GLN A 122 18.48 -5.11 6.68
C GLN A 122 17.26 -4.19 6.58
N LYS A 123 17.29 -3.16 5.73
CA LYS A 123 16.12 -2.31 5.47
C LYS A 123 14.94 -3.12 4.94
N ILE A 124 15.18 -4.02 3.98
CA ILE A 124 14.16 -4.93 3.43
C ILE A 124 13.60 -5.82 4.54
N LEU A 125 14.46 -6.47 5.32
CA LEU A 125 14.03 -7.35 6.42
C LEU A 125 13.20 -6.61 7.48
N ASN A 126 13.62 -5.39 7.83
CA ASN A 126 12.90 -4.55 8.78
C ASN A 126 11.50 -4.18 8.26
N LEU A 127 11.39 -3.74 6.99
CA LEU A 127 10.11 -3.41 6.38
C LEU A 127 9.21 -4.65 6.23
N CYS A 128 9.74 -5.78 5.78
CA CYS A 128 9.01 -7.05 5.69
C CYS A 128 8.44 -7.46 7.06
N SER A 129 9.27 -7.43 8.11
CA SER A 129 8.86 -7.74 9.49
C SER A 129 7.80 -6.77 10.02
N TYR A 130 7.94 -5.48 9.71
CA TYR A 130 7.00 -4.44 10.12
C TYR A 130 5.64 -4.60 9.41
N PHE A 131 5.64 -4.76 8.08
CA PHE A 131 4.41 -4.95 7.30
C PHE A 131 3.81 -6.37 7.41
N LYS A 132 4.50 -7.30 8.08
CA LYS A 132 4.10 -8.71 8.20
C LYS A 132 3.96 -9.42 6.83
N ILE A 133 4.90 -9.14 5.93
CA ILE A 133 4.99 -9.74 4.60
C ILE A 133 6.33 -10.45 4.41
N SER A 134 6.36 -11.49 3.57
CA SER A 134 7.59 -12.24 3.28
C SER A 134 8.45 -11.61 2.19
N ASN A 135 7.90 -10.66 1.42
CA ASN A 135 8.52 -10.06 0.25
C ASN A 135 7.93 -8.67 0.01
N LEU A 136 8.76 -7.64 -0.18
CA LEU A 136 8.29 -6.28 -0.48
C LEU A 136 7.53 -6.15 -1.80
N GLU A 137 7.77 -7.01 -2.79
CA GLU A 137 7.02 -7.00 -4.06
C GLU A 137 5.52 -7.24 -3.89
N VAL A 138 5.11 -7.79 -2.74
CA VAL A 138 3.69 -7.88 -2.37
C VAL A 138 3.04 -6.48 -2.35
N LEU A 139 3.77 -5.43 -1.95
CA LEU A 139 3.28 -4.04 -1.98
C LEU A 139 3.08 -3.48 -3.40
N SER A 140 3.71 -4.08 -4.41
CA SER A 140 3.51 -3.71 -5.81
C SER A 140 2.19 -4.21 -6.39
N GLN A 141 1.54 -5.17 -5.73
CA GLN A 141 0.30 -5.75 -6.23
C GLN A 141 -0.85 -4.76 -6.07
N PRO A 142 -1.59 -4.46 -7.15
CA PRO A 142 -2.89 -3.80 -7.03
C PRO A 142 -3.81 -4.65 -6.15
N ASP A 143 -4.68 -4.02 -5.36
CA ASP A 143 -5.75 -4.69 -4.60
C ASP A 143 -5.35 -5.54 -3.39
N LEU A 144 -4.09 -5.47 -2.92
CA LEU A 144 -3.68 -6.17 -1.69
C LEU A 144 -4.44 -5.65 -0.46
N PHE A 145 -4.58 -4.33 -0.36
CA PHE A 145 -5.37 -3.67 0.68
C PHE A 145 -6.32 -2.67 0.04
N ALA A 146 -5.76 -1.85 -0.85
CA ALA A 146 -6.41 -0.78 -1.58
C ALA A 146 -7.01 -1.24 -2.91
N SER A 147 -8.29 -0.99 -3.16
CA SER A 147 -8.91 -1.14 -4.50
C SER A 147 -8.37 -0.09 -5.48
N PHE A 148 -7.09 -0.17 -5.84
CA PHE A 148 -6.53 0.61 -6.94
C PHE A 148 -6.78 -0.14 -8.24
N LYS A 149 -8.05 -0.21 -8.68
CA LYS A 149 -8.34 -0.75 -10.01
C LYS A 149 -8.44 0.34 -11.08
N THR A 150 -7.38 0.37 -11.88
CA THR A 150 -7.39 0.47 -13.34
C THR A 150 -8.49 1.34 -13.96
N GLY A 151 -8.39 2.64 -13.74
CA GLY A 151 -9.12 3.68 -14.47
C GLY A 151 -8.28 4.93 -14.70
N ILE A 152 -6.96 4.87 -14.53
CA ILE A 152 -6.09 6.05 -14.50
C ILE A 152 -4.98 5.89 -15.53
N SER A 153 -4.84 6.89 -16.39
CA SER A 153 -3.83 6.98 -17.44
C SER A 153 -2.39 7.20 -16.93
N ASN A 154 -2.11 7.15 -15.61
CA ASN A 154 -0.81 7.58 -15.06
C ASN A 154 -0.40 7.07 -13.64
N VAL A 155 -1.01 6.01 -13.07
CA VAL A 155 -0.49 5.46 -11.79
C VAL A 155 0.79 4.66 -12.03
N GLN A 156 1.88 5.05 -11.39
CA GLN A 156 3.17 4.34 -11.47
C GLN A 156 3.29 3.29 -10.35
N LYS A 157 4.12 2.25 -10.55
CA LYS A 157 4.41 1.20 -9.54
C LYS A 157 4.75 1.80 -8.16
N LYS A 158 5.56 2.87 -8.13
CA LYS A 158 5.93 3.59 -6.89
C LYS A 158 4.72 4.15 -6.13
N ASN A 159 3.65 4.56 -6.82
CA ASN A 159 2.45 5.09 -6.17
C ASN A 159 1.71 3.98 -5.43
N ILE A 160 1.52 2.82 -6.08
CA ILE A 160 0.87 1.64 -5.50
C ILE A 160 1.64 1.16 -4.26
N VAL A 161 2.96 1.00 -4.37
CA VAL A 161 3.83 0.58 -3.27
C VAL A 161 3.68 1.50 -2.06
N ASN A 162 3.79 2.82 -2.25
CA ASN A 162 3.71 3.78 -1.15
C ASN A 162 2.29 3.93 -0.60
N ALA A 163 1.26 3.74 -1.43
CA ALA A 163 -0.12 3.74 -0.98
C ALA A 163 -0.39 2.52 -0.06
N ASN A 164 -0.03 1.33 -0.51
CA ASN A 164 -0.15 0.09 0.27
C ASN A 164 0.65 0.17 1.58
N ALA A 165 1.88 0.69 1.53
CA ALA A 165 2.71 0.86 2.72
C ALA A 165 2.11 1.83 3.75
N TRP A 166 1.51 2.94 3.30
CA TRP A 166 0.86 3.91 4.18
C TRP A 166 -0.40 3.32 4.83
N VAL A 167 -1.23 2.62 4.06
CA VAL A 167 -2.43 1.93 4.57
C VAL A 167 -2.06 0.85 5.57
N GLN A 168 -1.09 -0.01 5.24
CA GLN A 168 -0.65 -1.06 6.16
C GLN A 168 -0.08 -0.48 7.46
N THR A 169 0.60 0.67 7.39
CA THR A 169 1.06 1.40 8.58
C THR A 169 -0.10 1.85 9.45
N ALA A 170 -1.14 2.44 8.85
CA ALA A 170 -2.35 2.80 9.58
C ALA A 170 -3.03 1.57 10.19
N ILE A 171 -3.12 0.45 9.47
CA ILE A 171 -3.68 -0.79 10.01
C ILE A 171 -2.87 -1.29 11.21
N ASN A 172 -1.54 -1.35 11.11
CA ASN A 172 -0.66 -1.81 12.19
C ASN A 172 -0.85 -0.96 13.47
N ILE A 173 -0.85 0.37 13.33
CA ILE A 173 -1.05 1.29 14.46
C ILE A 173 -2.46 1.14 15.04
N GLY A 174 -3.49 1.08 14.19
CA GLY A 174 -4.89 0.96 14.62
C GLY A 174 -5.20 -0.36 15.31
N MET A 175 -4.52 -1.44 14.93
CA MET A 175 -4.63 -2.72 15.60
C MET A 175 -4.14 -2.66 17.05
N GLY A 176 -3.10 -1.88 17.33
CA GLY A 176 -2.57 -1.66 18.67
C GLY A 176 -3.39 -0.73 19.57
N LYS A 177 -4.35 0.04 19.01
CA LYS A 177 -5.23 0.92 19.80
C LYS A 177 -6.41 0.17 20.38
N GLU A 178 -6.65 0.32 21.67
CA GLU A 178 -7.87 -0.20 22.32
C GLU A 178 -9.06 0.72 22.05
N VAL A 179 -10.17 0.13 21.61
CA VAL A 179 -11.45 0.82 21.36
C VAL A 179 -12.61 -0.10 21.75
N ALA A 180 -13.80 0.47 21.94
CA ALA A 180 -15.01 -0.31 22.17
C ALA A 180 -15.42 -1.12 20.93
N ALA A 181 -16.41 -2.00 21.07
CA ALA A 181 -17.07 -2.59 19.89
C ALA A 181 -17.80 -1.50 19.10
N PHE A 182 -17.73 -1.56 17.77
CA PHE A 182 -18.32 -0.54 16.91
C PHE A 182 -19.81 -0.36 17.17
N ASN A 183 -20.22 0.88 17.43
CA ASN A 183 -21.61 1.25 17.66
C ASN A 183 -21.97 2.47 16.80
N SER A 184 -22.70 2.22 15.71
CA SER A 184 -23.10 3.29 14.79
C SER A 184 -24.04 4.31 15.39
N LYS A 185 -24.92 3.88 16.31
CA LYS A 185 -25.89 4.78 16.93
C LYS A 185 -25.16 5.76 17.84
N ARG A 186 -24.19 5.26 18.61
CA ARG A 186 -23.30 6.11 19.42
C ARG A 186 -22.52 7.07 18.54
N LEU A 187 -21.97 6.62 17.41
CA LEU A 187 -21.26 7.50 16.47
C LEU A 187 -22.18 8.62 15.94
N GLU A 188 -23.40 8.27 15.52
CA GLU A 188 -24.41 9.21 15.06
C GLU A 188 -24.77 10.27 16.11
N GLU A 189 -24.96 9.85 17.36
CA GLU A 189 -25.22 10.73 18.51
C GLU A 189 -24.05 11.70 18.81
N GLN A 190 -22.83 11.37 18.40
CA GLN A 190 -21.64 12.18 18.64
C GLN A 190 -21.29 13.12 17.48
N ILE A 191 -21.99 13.05 16.33
CA ILE A 191 -21.68 13.86 15.14
C ILE A 191 -21.69 15.35 15.44
N GLU A 192 -22.73 15.86 16.12
CA GLU A 192 -22.82 17.29 16.47
C GLU A 192 -21.74 17.70 17.48
N THR A 193 -21.40 16.82 18.43
CA THR A 193 -20.30 17.06 19.38
C THR A 193 -18.98 17.18 18.65
N ILE A 194 -18.66 16.26 17.73
CA ILE A 194 -17.45 16.30 16.89
C ILE A 194 -17.44 17.56 16.02
N ARG A 195 -18.58 17.92 15.43
CA ARG A 195 -18.73 19.11 14.57
C ARG A 195 -18.45 20.41 15.33
N SER A 196 -18.89 20.51 16.58
CA SER A 196 -18.63 21.69 17.43
C SER A 196 -17.14 21.89 17.73
N MET A 197 -16.33 20.83 17.64
CA MET A 197 -14.88 20.92 17.88
C MET A 197 -14.14 21.71 16.82
N THR A 198 -14.78 22.05 15.70
CA THR A 198 -14.20 22.95 14.69
C THR A 198 -13.75 24.29 15.27
N LEU A 199 -14.35 24.72 16.38
CA LEU A 199 -14.05 25.96 17.11
C LEU A 199 -12.88 25.83 18.10
N LYS A 200 -12.34 24.62 18.31
CA LYS A 200 -11.27 24.34 19.28
C LYS A 200 -9.91 24.25 18.61
N GLU A 201 -8.84 24.43 19.38
CA GLU A 201 -7.48 24.24 18.88
C GLU A 201 -7.11 22.74 18.82
N PRO A 202 -6.16 22.34 17.94
CA PRO A 202 -5.72 20.94 17.80
C PRO A 202 -5.38 20.22 19.08
N ASN A 203 -4.69 20.90 20.01
CA ASN A 203 -4.29 20.29 21.28
C ASN A 203 -5.48 20.01 22.21
N GLU A 204 -6.62 20.67 21.99
CA GLU A 204 -7.84 20.48 22.76
C GLU A 204 -8.77 19.46 22.12
N PHE A 205 -9.03 19.56 20.81
CA PHE A 205 -9.95 18.64 20.16
C PHE A 205 -9.34 17.29 19.85
N ALA A 206 -8.05 17.18 19.54
CA ALA A 206 -7.49 15.91 19.07
C ALA A 206 -7.57 14.80 20.13
N PRO A 207 -7.25 15.02 21.43
CA PRO A 207 -7.43 14.02 22.47
C PRO A 207 -8.90 13.63 22.66
N GLU A 208 -9.80 14.62 22.68
CA GLU A 208 -11.22 14.40 22.88
C GLU A 208 -11.88 13.67 21.70
N LEU A 209 -11.51 14.03 20.46
CA LEU A 209 -11.93 13.36 19.24
C LEU A 209 -11.49 11.89 19.25
N ASN A 210 -10.23 11.62 19.63
CA ASN A 210 -9.73 10.25 19.78
C ASN A 210 -10.57 9.47 20.82
N ARG A 211 -10.88 10.07 21.97
CA ARG A 211 -11.68 9.44 23.03
C ARG A 211 -13.09 9.09 22.53
N ILE A 212 -13.80 10.08 21.96
CA ILE A 212 -15.16 9.90 21.45
C ILE A 212 -15.21 8.81 20.38
N LEU A 213 -14.29 8.84 19.41
CA LEU A 213 -14.24 7.84 18.36
C LEU A 213 -13.88 6.45 18.89
N ALA A 214 -12.93 6.34 19.83
CA ALA A 214 -12.58 5.07 20.47
C ALA A 214 -13.79 4.46 21.21
N GLU A 215 -14.59 5.30 21.87
CA GLU A 215 -15.84 4.91 22.52
C GLU A 215 -16.93 4.42 21.54
N CYS A 216 -16.86 4.86 20.29
CA CYS A 216 -17.71 4.40 19.20
C CYS A 216 -17.14 3.17 18.47
N GLY A 217 -15.98 2.67 18.88
CA GLY A 217 -15.25 1.56 18.24
C GLY A 217 -14.44 1.94 17.01
N VAL A 218 -14.07 3.23 16.89
CA VAL A 218 -13.27 3.79 15.80
C VAL A 218 -11.89 4.19 16.33
N ALA A 219 -10.84 3.49 15.90
CA ALA A 219 -9.46 3.82 16.14
C ALA A 219 -9.01 4.91 15.16
N LEU A 220 -9.01 6.17 15.63
CA LEU A 220 -8.52 7.31 14.86
C LEU A 220 -7.00 7.36 14.82
N ILE A 221 -6.41 7.61 13.65
CA ILE A 221 -4.97 7.66 13.43
C ILE A 221 -4.64 8.90 12.61
N PHE A 222 -3.72 9.71 13.13
CA PHE A 222 -3.08 10.78 12.38
C PHE A 222 -1.70 10.30 11.94
N LEU A 223 -1.53 10.08 10.64
CA LEU A 223 -0.30 9.54 10.08
C LEU A 223 0.27 10.51 9.04
N PRO A 224 1.54 10.95 9.16
CA PRO A 224 2.12 11.85 8.17
C PRO A 224 2.03 11.33 6.75
N THR A 225 1.96 12.24 5.78
CA THR A 225 1.87 11.89 4.37
C THR A 225 3.14 11.14 3.94
N LEU A 226 2.98 9.91 3.44
CA LEU A 226 4.07 9.21 2.75
C LEU A 226 4.18 9.71 1.31
N LYS A 227 5.38 10.10 0.90
CA LYS A 227 5.65 10.59 -0.46
C LYS A 227 5.18 9.58 -1.50
N ASN A 228 4.63 10.06 -2.61
CA ASN A 228 4.09 9.25 -3.70
C ASN A 228 2.86 8.37 -3.37
N SER A 229 2.37 8.31 -2.12
CA SER A 229 1.20 7.48 -1.79
C SER A 229 -0.09 7.91 -2.48
N GLY A 230 -0.28 9.21 -2.75
CA GLY A 230 -1.51 9.72 -3.35
C GLY A 230 -2.76 9.64 -2.45
N ILE A 231 -2.67 9.01 -1.28
CA ILE A 231 -3.76 8.85 -0.30
C ILE A 231 -3.99 10.16 0.45
N ASN A 232 -5.23 10.42 0.87
CA ASN A 232 -5.63 11.49 1.79
C ASN A 232 -6.18 10.94 3.11
N GLY A 233 -6.86 9.80 3.06
CA GLY A 233 -7.39 9.09 4.23
C GLY A 233 -7.74 7.64 3.88
N ALA A 234 -8.04 6.85 4.90
CA ALA A 234 -8.46 5.45 4.74
C ALA A 234 -9.34 4.98 5.89
N VAL A 235 -10.32 4.14 5.57
CA VAL A 235 -11.20 3.46 6.53
C VAL A 235 -11.12 1.95 6.32
N LYS A 236 -10.68 1.23 7.35
CA LYS A 236 -10.61 -0.24 7.37
C LYS A 236 -11.45 -0.83 8.50
N TRP A 237 -12.29 -1.79 8.15
CA TRP A 237 -12.95 -2.65 9.14
C TRP A 237 -12.06 -3.85 9.47
N VAL A 238 -11.84 -4.08 10.76
CA VAL A 238 -11.17 -5.28 11.28
C VAL A 238 -12.02 -5.84 12.42
N ASN A 239 -12.73 -6.93 12.16
CA ASN A 239 -13.75 -7.48 13.07
C ASN A 239 -14.81 -6.41 13.42
N ASP A 240 -14.98 -6.11 14.71
CA ASP A 240 -15.89 -5.07 15.22
C ASP A 240 -15.17 -3.73 15.52
N LYS A 241 -13.93 -3.57 15.05
CA LYS A 241 -13.13 -2.34 15.14
C LYS A 241 -13.09 -1.65 13.77
N VAL A 242 -13.21 -0.34 13.77
CA VAL A 242 -12.98 0.49 12.59
C VAL A 242 -11.66 1.25 12.77
N ILE A 243 -10.79 1.21 11.78
CA ILE A 243 -9.57 2.01 11.72
C ILE A 243 -9.83 3.16 10.77
N LEU A 244 -9.75 4.40 11.26
CA LEU A 244 -9.91 5.62 10.47
C LEU A 244 -8.59 6.37 10.50
N ALA A 245 -7.96 6.51 9.34
CA ALA A 245 -6.67 7.17 9.22
C ALA A 245 -6.76 8.43 8.35
N LEU A 246 -6.15 9.50 8.80
CA LEU A 246 -6.03 10.76 8.08
C LEU A 246 -4.56 11.17 7.98
N ASN A 247 -4.20 11.82 6.87
CA ASN A 247 -2.88 12.40 6.72
C ASN A 247 -2.85 13.93 6.86
N ASP A 248 -1.63 14.46 6.96
CA ASP A 248 -1.34 15.89 7.13
C ASP A 248 -1.15 16.67 5.83
N ARG A 249 -1.45 16.09 4.66
CA ARG A 249 -1.34 16.80 3.39
C ARG A 249 -2.20 18.06 3.40
N ARG A 250 -3.36 17.99 4.06
CA ARG A 250 -4.36 19.04 4.17
C ARG A 250 -4.13 19.87 5.45
N LYS A 251 -3.27 20.88 5.35
CA LYS A 251 -2.91 21.73 6.49
C LYS A 251 -4.05 22.62 6.99
N TYR A 252 -5.00 23.00 6.12
CA TYR A 252 -6.06 23.91 6.53
C TYR A 252 -7.20 23.19 7.26
N ALA A 253 -7.76 23.84 8.28
CA ALA A 253 -8.83 23.32 9.12
C ALA A 253 -10.06 22.87 8.29
N ASP A 254 -10.47 23.65 7.30
CA ASP A 254 -11.59 23.32 6.42
C ASP A 254 -11.38 22.00 5.67
N LEU A 255 -10.16 21.78 5.17
CA LEU A 255 -9.80 20.57 4.46
C LEU A 255 -9.65 19.36 5.38
N PHE A 256 -9.16 19.58 6.61
CA PHE A 256 -9.06 18.56 7.65
C PHE A 256 -10.44 18.07 8.08
N TRP A 257 -11.32 18.99 8.48
CA TRP A 257 -12.66 18.64 8.96
C TRP A 257 -13.50 18.01 7.85
N PHE A 258 -13.39 18.50 6.62
CA PHE A 258 -14.04 17.84 5.48
C PHE A 258 -13.54 16.41 5.30
N ALA A 259 -12.22 16.18 5.33
CA ALA A 259 -11.66 14.83 5.20
C ALA A 259 -12.10 13.91 6.36
N LEU A 260 -12.10 14.41 7.61
CA LEU A 260 -12.57 13.63 8.75
C LEU A 260 -14.04 13.21 8.58
N PHE A 261 -14.94 14.13 8.27
CA PHE A 261 -16.34 13.79 8.10
C PHE A 261 -16.59 12.93 6.86
N HIS A 262 -15.81 13.08 5.80
CA HIS A 262 -15.85 12.20 4.62
C HIS A 262 -15.51 10.76 5.02
N GLU A 263 -14.43 10.55 5.77
CA GLU A 263 -14.09 9.22 6.28
C GLU A 263 -15.14 8.69 7.26
N ILE A 264 -15.70 9.54 8.15
CA ILE A 264 -16.85 9.14 9.00
C ILE A 264 -18.05 8.74 8.14
N GLY A 265 -18.29 9.38 7.01
CA GLY A 265 -19.31 8.99 6.02
C GLY A 265 -19.10 7.55 5.56
N HIS A 266 -17.88 7.16 5.21
CA HIS A 266 -17.55 5.77 4.89
C HIS A 266 -17.76 4.79 6.06
N VAL A 267 -17.49 5.24 7.30
CA VAL A 267 -17.83 4.44 8.49
C VAL A 267 -19.34 4.25 8.61
N MET A 268 -20.13 5.30 8.38
CA MET A 268 -21.60 5.27 8.47
C MET A 268 -22.26 4.42 7.37
N GLN A 269 -21.60 4.23 6.24
CA GLN A 269 -22.02 3.28 5.20
C GLN A 269 -21.95 1.80 5.66
N LYS A 270 -21.27 1.50 6.79
CA LYS A 270 -21.18 0.18 7.45
C LYS A 270 -20.70 -0.97 6.54
N ARG A 271 -19.88 -0.66 5.54
CA ARG A 271 -19.37 -1.67 4.61
C ARG A 271 -18.05 -2.22 5.15
N LYS A 272 -17.99 -3.53 5.45
CA LYS A 272 -16.77 -4.22 5.95
C LYS A 272 -15.60 -4.30 4.94
N LYS A 273 -15.61 -3.50 3.88
CA LYS A 273 -14.53 -3.38 2.88
C LYS A 273 -13.54 -2.29 3.30
N LEU A 274 -12.33 -2.30 2.74
CA LEU A 274 -11.42 -1.15 2.88
C LEU A 274 -11.89 -0.04 1.94
N PHE A 275 -11.96 1.19 2.45
CA PHE A 275 -12.12 2.43 1.69
C PHE A 275 -10.86 3.26 1.80
N ILE A 276 -10.46 3.90 0.70
CA ILE A 276 -9.30 4.77 0.64
C ILE A 276 -9.66 5.99 -0.17
N SER A 277 -9.58 7.16 0.47
CA SER A 277 -9.67 8.44 -0.22
C SER A 277 -8.36 8.74 -0.94
N THR A 278 -8.41 8.84 -2.27
CA THR A 278 -7.23 9.06 -3.13
C THR A 278 -7.45 10.21 -4.11
N ASN A 279 -6.38 10.69 -4.75
CA ASN A 279 -6.49 11.70 -5.82
C ASN A 279 -6.79 11.08 -7.20
N TYR A 280 -7.18 9.80 -7.25
CA TYR A 280 -7.35 9.04 -8.48
C TYR A 280 -8.82 8.75 -8.76
N GLU A 281 -9.17 8.44 -10.01
CA GLU A 281 -10.56 8.17 -10.40
C GLU A 281 -11.09 6.85 -9.81
N TYR A 282 -12.32 6.89 -9.31
CA TYR A 282 -13.06 5.75 -8.76
C TYR A 282 -13.88 5.04 -9.84
N ILE A 283 -14.17 3.74 -9.64
CA ILE A 283 -15.16 3.01 -10.45
C ILE A 283 -16.58 3.51 -10.15
N GLU A 284 -17.54 3.28 -11.03
CA GLU A 284 -18.90 3.84 -10.93
C GLU A 284 -19.64 3.48 -9.61
N THR A 285 -19.45 2.26 -9.11
CA THR A 285 -20.02 1.85 -7.81
C THR A 285 -19.37 2.56 -6.63
N ASP A 286 -18.07 2.84 -6.71
CA ASP A 286 -17.34 3.61 -5.71
C ASP A 286 -17.66 5.10 -5.83
N LYS A 287 -17.89 5.63 -7.05
CA LYS A 287 -18.29 7.04 -7.27
C LYS A 287 -19.53 7.40 -6.46
N LYS A 288 -20.56 6.56 -6.47
CA LYS A 288 -21.77 6.82 -5.68
C LYS A 288 -21.47 6.85 -4.17
N LEU A 289 -20.62 5.94 -3.69
CA LEU A 289 -20.23 5.88 -2.27
C LEU A 289 -19.38 7.08 -1.87
N GLU A 290 -18.47 7.53 -2.73
CA GLU A 290 -17.67 8.74 -2.54
C GLU A 290 -18.56 9.99 -2.56
N GLU A 291 -19.52 10.07 -3.48
CA GLU A 291 -20.51 11.16 -3.52
C GLU A 291 -21.36 11.19 -2.25
N GLU A 292 -21.82 10.03 -1.74
CA GLU A 292 -22.54 9.93 -0.47
C GLU A 292 -21.69 10.43 0.70
N ALA A 293 -20.40 10.06 0.75
CA ALA A 293 -19.47 10.50 1.78
C ALA A 293 -19.16 12.01 1.69
N ASP A 294 -18.98 12.54 0.48
CA ASP A 294 -18.80 13.97 0.22
C ASP A 294 -20.04 14.79 0.61
N ASN A 295 -21.23 14.29 0.27
CA ASN A 295 -22.50 14.89 0.67
C ASN A 295 -22.63 14.91 2.19
N PHE A 296 -22.36 13.78 2.84
CA PHE A 296 -22.38 13.68 4.29
C PHE A 296 -21.42 14.69 4.94
N ALA A 297 -20.17 14.78 4.47
CA ALA A 297 -19.19 15.70 5.02
C ALA A 297 -19.60 17.17 4.86
N ARG A 298 -20.05 17.52 3.65
CA ARG A 298 -20.53 18.87 3.31
C ARG A 298 -21.69 19.28 4.20
N ASP A 299 -22.75 18.48 4.22
CA ASP A 299 -24.02 18.85 4.83
C ASP A 299 -23.97 18.76 6.35
N THR A 300 -23.11 17.89 6.90
CA THR A 300 -22.79 17.86 8.33
C THR A 300 -22.08 19.14 8.75
N LEU A 301 -21.01 19.54 8.05
CA LEU A 301 -20.27 20.74 8.42
C LEU A 301 -21.13 22.01 8.28
N ILE A 302 -21.78 22.16 7.13
CA ILE A 302 -22.61 23.32 6.82
C ILE A 302 -23.98 22.83 6.33
N PRO A 303 -25.03 22.94 7.17
CA PRO A 303 -26.36 22.45 6.81
C PRO A 303 -26.86 23.03 5.49
N ALA A 304 -27.22 22.15 4.55
CA ALA A 304 -27.55 22.50 3.16
C ALA A 304 -28.57 23.63 3.03
N ARG A 305 -29.64 23.60 3.84
CA ARG A 305 -30.68 24.64 3.87
C ARG A 305 -30.10 26.01 4.27
N GLN A 306 -29.32 26.04 5.34
CA GLN A 306 -28.75 27.28 5.86
C GLN A 306 -27.70 27.85 4.89
N TYR A 307 -26.93 26.97 4.24
CA TYR A 307 -25.99 27.37 3.20
C TYR A 307 -26.68 27.97 1.97
N ALA A 308 -27.75 27.34 1.49
CA ALA A 308 -28.53 27.84 0.36
C ALA A 308 -29.14 29.22 0.65
N GLU A 309 -29.68 29.43 1.85
CA GLU A 309 -30.18 30.73 2.32
C GLU A 309 -29.07 31.79 2.39
N PHE A 310 -27.84 31.40 2.75
CA PHE A 310 -26.70 32.32 2.90
C PHE A 310 -26.07 32.74 1.56
N VAL A 311 -25.89 31.80 0.62
CA VAL A 311 -25.11 32.04 -0.61
C VAL A 311 -25.80 33.05 -1.53
N GLY A 312 -27.13 33.03 -1.65
CA GLY A 312 -27.86 33.93 -2.55
C GLY A 312 -27.41 33.85 -4.03
N MET A 313 -28.09 34.56 -4.93
CA MET A 313 -27.61 34.75 -6.31
C MET A 313 -26.72 35.99 -6.38
N ASP A 314 -25.53 35.87 -6.97
CA ASP A 314 -24.59 36.94 -7.33
C ASP A 314 -24.45 38.08 -6.33
N ARG A 315 -23.91 37.76 -5.15
CA ARG A 315 -23.55 38.74 -4.12
C ARG A 315 -22.06 38.74 -3.81
N PHE A 316 -21.59 39.86 -3.28
CA PHE A 316 -20.30 39.91 -2.59
C PHE A 316 -20.48 39.47 -1.14
N TYR A 317 -19.44 38.86 -0.58
CA TYR A 317 -19.39 38.45 0.83
C TYR A 317 -18.42 39.37 1.57
N THR A 318 -18.77 39.76 2.77
CA THR A 318 -17.86 40.43 3.70
C THR A 318 -17.35 39.45 4.77
N ARG A 319 -16.28 39.84 5.48
CA ARG A 319 -15.75 39.06 6.60
C ARG A 319 -16.76 38.91 7.72
N GLU A 320 -17.50 39.97 8.00
CA GLU A 320 -18.53 40.03 9.04
C GLU A 320 -19.65 39.05 8.71
N GLU A 321 -20.16 39.05 7.48
CA GLU A 321 -21.22 38.12 7.03
C GLU A 321 -20.80 36.66 7.14
N ILE A 322 -19.57 36.33 6.71
CA ILE A 322 -19.02 34.98 6.84
C ILE A 322 -18.90 34.58 8.31
N THR A 323 -18.43 35.50 9.15
CA THR A 323 -18.24 35.26 10.58
C THR A 323 -19.57 35.07 11.30
N ASP A 324 -20.57 35.89 10.98
CA ASP A 324 -21.89 35.81 11.60
C ASP A 324 -22.66 34.57 11.16
N PHE A 325 -22.54 34.18 9.89
CA PHE A 325 -23.07 32.90 9.43
C PHE A 325 -22.39 31.72 10.13
N ALA A 326 -21.06 31.73 10.22
CA ALA A 326 -20.30 30.68 10.91
C ALA A 326 -20.69 30.56 12.40
N LYS A 327 -20.86 31.70 13.09
CA LYS A 327 -21.38 31.76 14.47
C LYS A 327 -22.80 31.19 14.57
N LYS A 328 -23.71 31.59 13.67
CA LYS A 328 -25.10 31.10 13.62
C LYS A 328 -25.16 29.58 13.56
N ILE A 329 -24.24 28.96 12.80
CA ILE A 329 -24.18 27.50 12.64
C ILE A 329 -23.18 26.83 13.57
N SER A 330 -22.51 27.57 14.46
CA SER A 330 -21.54 27.06 15.45
C SER A 330 -20.36 26.30 14.86
N ILE A 331 -19.74 26.85 13.80
CA ILE A 331 -18.48 26.33 13.23
C ILE A 331 -17.44 27.42 13.04
N HIS A 332 -16.19 27.02 12.82
CA HIS A 332 -15.12 27.96 12.52
C HIS A 332 -15.32 28.66 11.15
N PRO A 333 -15.20 30.00 11.05
CA PRO A 333 -15.47 30.75 9.81
C PRO A 333 -14.59 30.34 8.63
N GLY A 334 -13.35 29.90 8.89
CA GLY A 334 -12.48 29.33 7.85
C GLY A 334 -13.07 28.13 7.11
N ILE A 335 -13.98 27.37 7.72
CA ILE A 335 -14.69 26.26 7.08
C ILE A 335 -15.71 26.77 6.07
N VAL A 336 -16.44 27.83 6.42
CA VAL A 336 -17.35 28.53 5.50
C VAL A 336 -16.57 29.11 4.32
N VAL A 337 -15.41 29.73 4.57
CA VAL A 337 -14.53 30.24 3.50
C VAL A 337 -14.11 29.10 2.57
N GLY A 338 -13.64 27.98 3.12
CA GLY A 338 -13.25 26.81 2.33
C GLY A 338 -14.39 26.31 1.43
N ARG A 339 -15.62 26.25 1.96
CA ARG A 339 -16.81 25.90 1.20
C ARG A 339 -17.12 26.87 0.07
N LEU A 340 -17.12 28.17 0.35
CA LEU A 340 -17.40 29.21 -0.66
C LEU A 340 -16.35 29.22 -1.78
N GLN A 341 -15.07 29.01 -1.43
CA GLN A 341 -13.98 28.90 -2.40
C GLN A 341 -14.15 27.66 -3.28
N HIS A 342 -14.45 26.50 -2.68
CA HIS A 342 -14.71 25.26 -3.40
C HIS A 342 -15.88 25.41 -4.40
N ASP A 343 -16.97 26.02 -3.97
CA ASP A 343 -18.17 26.24 -4.79
C ASP A 343 -18.04 27.45 -5.74
N ARG A 344 -16.84 28.04 -5.84
CA ARG A 344 -16.49 29.17 -6.71
C ARG A 344 -17.35 30.42 -6.48
N LYS A 345 -17.93 30.56 -5.29
CA LYS A 345 -18.65 31.77 -4.84
C LYS A 345 -17.70 32.86 -4.38
N VAL A 346 -16.51 32.47 -3.95
CA VAL A 346 -15.41 33.35 -3.56
C VAL A 346 -14.14 32.91 -4.27
N ASP A 347 -13.32 33.87 -4.72
CA ASP A 347 -12.01 33.57 -5.31
C ASP A 347 -11.04 32.98 -4.28
N PHE A 348 -10.23 32.00 -4.68
CA PHE A 348 -9.27 31.29 -3.82
C PHE A 348 -8.20 32.21 -3.17
N ARG A 349 -8.04 33.45 -3.63
CA ARG A 349 -7.11 34.44 -3.04
C ARG A 349 -7.75 35.26 -1.92
N LYS A 350 -9.07 35.23 -1.76
CA LYS A 350 -9.81 36.03 -0.77
C LYS A 350 -10.01 35.27 0.54
N PHE A 351 -9.98 36.01 1.65
CA PHE A 351 -10.27 35.53 3.02
C PHE A 351 -9.40 34.38 3.54
N ASN A 352 -8.24 34.12 2.93
CA ASN A 352 -7.34 33.05 3.36
C ASN A 352 -6.80 33.25 4.78
N ASP A 353 -6.73 34.49 5.26
CA ASP A 353 -6.38 34.83 6.63
C ASP A 353 -7.43 34.37 7.67
N MET A 354 -8.66 34.06 7.23
CA MET A 354 -9.71 33.48 8.09
C MET A 354 -9.59 31.94 8.19
N ARG A 355 -8.69 31.32 7.42
CA ARG A 355 -8.47 29.87 7.44
C ARG A 355 -7.29 29.55 8.34
N ILE A 356 -7.54 28.68 9.32
CA ILE A 356 -6.50 28.21 10.25
C ILE A 356 -5.74 27.04 9.62
N GLN A 357 -4.42 26.99 9.82
CA GLN A 357 -3.62 25.81 9.52
C GLN A 357 -3.35 25.00 10.78
N TYR A 358 -3.70 23.73 10.74
CA TYR A 358 -3.45 22.77 11.79
C TYR A 358 -2.11 22.03 11.63
N ARG A 359 -1.59 21.55 12.76
CA ARG A 359 -0.48 20.61 12.85
C ARG A 359 -0.86 19.50 13.84
N ILE A 360 -1.38 18.39 13.32
CA ILE A 360 -1.99 17.32 14.14
C ILE A 360 -1.19 16.02 14.09
N THR A 361 -0.35 15.82 13.07
CA THR A 361 0.45 14.60 12.94
C THR A 361 1.73 14.64 13.77
N PRO A 362 2.15 13.50 14.35
CA PRO A 362 3.43 13.39 15.02
C PRO A 362 4.58 13.60 14.02
N ARG A 363 5.59 14.38 14.42
CA ARG A 363 6.80 14.62 13.63
C ARG A 363 7.91 13.60 13.91
N GLU A 364 7.77 12.86 14.99
CA GLU A 364 8.74 11.93 15.57
C GLU A 364 8.02 10.64 15.99
N ALA A 365 8.67 9.79 16.79
CA ALA A 365 8.22 8.44 17.12
C ALA A 365 6.75 8.39 17.63
N ILE A 366 6.00 7.41 17.13
CA ILE A 366 4.59 7.15 17.43
C ILE A 366 4.45 6.05 18.49
#